data_AF-A0A2V8UKK8-F1
#
_entry.id   AF-A0A2V8UKK8-F1
#
_cell.length_a   1.000
_cell.length_b   1.000
_cell.length_c   1.000
_cell.angle_alpha   90.00
_cell.angle_beta   90.00
_cell.angle_gamma   90.00
#
_symmetry.space_group_name_H-M   'P 1'
#
loop_
_entity.id
_entity.type
_entity.pdbx_description
1 polymer ?
#
loop_
_entity_poly.entity_id
_entity_poly.type
_entity_poly.pdbx_seq_one_letter_code
_entity_poly.pdbx_strand_id
1 'polypeptide(L)'
;MPLHARTVIANEKKADLFLSIHANSSPYTKIGGIDVYYLNFTRSADALDVAARENASSENSLFELRDLVQTITLHDKIEESKEFASKVQRALQTFEIRYNVATKNRGVKKAPFAVLIGASMPSVLAEIGFLSNAREEQLLKRPDHRQRLAEALYQGVSRYAQSLSHFQVAQRASSE
;
A
#
# COMPACT_ATOMS: atom_id res chain seq x y z
N MET A 1 -16.65 -5.80 7.89
CA MET A 1 -16.35 -4.35 7.96
C MET A 1 -16.27 -3.80 6.54
N PRO A 2 -17.17 -2.87 6.17
CA PRO A 2 -17.15 -2.19 4.86
C PRO A 2 -15.80 -1.50 4.60
N LEU A 3 -15.45 -1.29 3.32
CA LEU A 3 -14.16 -0.70 2.94
C LEU A 3 -14.01 0.75 3.45
N HIS A 4 -15.04 1.58 3.28
CA HIS A 4 -15.02 2.98 3.73
C HIS A 4 -14.88 3.10 5.26
N ALA A 5 -15.45 2.15 6.02
CA ALA A 5 -15.41 2.18 7.47
C ALA A 5 -13.98 2.05 8.04
N ARG A 6 -13.05 1.48 7.25
CA ARG A 6 -11.66 1.26 7.70
C ARG A 6 -10.89 2.57 7.85
N THR A 7 -11.04 3.49 6.91
CA THR A 7 -10.40 4.81 6.97
C THR A 7 -11.10 5.72 7.97
N VAL A 8 -12.42 5.59 8.14
CA VAL A 8 -13.16 6.28 9.21
C VAL A 8 -12.57 5.95 10.58
N ILE A 9 -12.37 4.67 10.89
CA ILE A 9 -11.74 4.26 12.16
C ILE A 9 -10.34 4.88 12.30
N ALA A 10 -9.53 4.87 11.24
CA ALA A 10 -8.19 5.45 11.28
C ALA A 10 -8.21 6.96 11.53
N ASN A 11 -9.13 7.68 10.90
CA ASN A 11 -9.34 9.11 11.09
C ASN A 11 -9.81 9.44 12.52
N GLU A 12 -10.78 8.68 13.05
CA GLU A 12 -11.28 8.83 14.42
C GLU A 12 -10.19 8.60 15.47
N LYS A 13 -9.29 7.63 15.20
CA LYS A 13 -8.13 7.35 16.04
C LYS A 13 -6.98 8.33 15.83
N LYS A 14 -7.12 9.31 14.92
CA LYS A 14 -6.09 10.29 14.56
C LYS A 14 -4.78 9.60 14.19
N ALA A 15 -4.86 8.50 13.43
CA ALA A 15 -3.68 7.73 13.06
C ALA A 15 -2.74 8.57 12.19
N ASP A 16 -1.44 8.46 12.43
CA ASP A 16 -0.41 9.14 11.63
C ASP A 16 -0.24 8.52 10.24
N LEU A 17 -0.52 7.22 10.09
CA LEU A 17 -0.38 6.44 8.87
C LEU A 17 -1.47 5.39 8.76
N PHE A 18 -1.85 5.05 7.53
CA PHE A 18 -2.75 3.93 7.23
C PHE A 18 -2.09 2.93 6.28
N LEU A 19 -1.99 1.67 6.70
CA LEU A 19 -1.44 0.58 5.89
C LEU A 19 -2.44 -0.58 5.81
N SER A 20 -3.06 -0.76 4.65
CA SER A 20 -3.90 -1.92 4.36
C SER A 20 -3.04 -3.07 3.85
N ILE A 21 -3.12 -4.25 4.48
CA ILE A 21 -2.31 -5.43 4.12
C ILE A 21 -3.22 -6.46 3.47
N HIS A 22 -2.88 -6.88 2.25
CA HIS A 22 -3.66 -7.78 1.40
C HIS A 22 -2.77 -8.90 0.85
N ALA A 23 -3.37 -10.04 0.50
CA ALA A 23 -2.70 -11.09 -0.24
C ALA A 23 -3.47 -11.31 -1.55
N ASN A 24 -2.82 -10.98 -2.65
CA ASN A 24 -3.41 -10.87 -3.97
C ASN A 24 -3.80 -12.25 -4.53
N SER A 25 -4.44 -12.24 -5.67
CA SER A 25 -4.70 -13.41 -6.50
C SER A 25 -4.58 -13.01 -7.98
N SER A 26 -4.28 -13.95 -8.85
CA SER A 26 -4.25 -13.75 -10.29
C SER A 26 -4.78 -14.98 -11.00
N PRO A 27 -5.49 -14.83 -12.13
CA PRO A 27 -5.81 -15.97 -13.00
C PRO A 27 -4.54 -16.67 -13.52
N TYR A 28 -3.40 -15.99 -13.55
CA TYR A 28 -2.11 -16.57 -13.91
C TYR A 28 -1.34 -17.00 -12.64
N THR A 29 -1.47 -18.28 -12.27
CA THR A 29 -0.92 -18.85 -11.01
C THR A 29 0.61 -18.80 -10.88
N LYS A 30 1.33 -18.53 -11.97
CA LYS A 30 2.79 -18.32 -11.96
C LYS A 30 3.20 -16.92 -11.51
N ILE A 31 2.29 -15.95 -11.55
CA ILE A 31 2.56 -14.59 -11.07
C ILE A 31 2.74 -14.64 -9.56
N GLY A 32 3.73 -13.92 -9.07
CA GLY A 32 4.02 -13.78 -7.65
C GLY A 32 4.73 -12.46 -7.40
N GLY A 33 4.97 -12.22 -6.12
CA GLY A 33 5.74 -11.12 -5.60
C GLY A 33 4.89 -10.09 -4.89
N ILE A 34 5.55 -9.01 -4.47
CA ILE A 34 4.95 -7.96 -3.67
C ILE A 34 4.73 -6.70 -4.49
N ASP A 35 3.56 -6.09 -4.30
CA ASP A 35 3.20 -4.83 -4.93
C ASP A 35 2.64 -3.86 -3.88
N VAL A 36 3.16 -2.62 -3.86
CA VAL A 36 2.69 -1.57 -2.95
C VAL A 36 2.04 -0.45 -3.74
N TYR A 37 0.85 -0.04 -3.30
CA TYR A 37 -0.01 0.91 -3.99
C TYR A 37 -0.34 2.12 -3.11
N TYR A 38 -0.47 3.28 -3.76
CA TYR A 38 -1.11 4.47 -3.20
C TYR A 38 -2.33 4.88 -4.05
N LEU A 39 -3.21 5.69 -3.47
CA LEU A 39 -4.45 6.11 -4.13
C LEU A 39 -4.18 7.08 -5.28
N ASN A 40 -4.54 6.69 -6.51
CA ASN A 40 -4.59 7.57 -7.68
C ASN A 40 -5.26 6.84 -8.88
N PHE A 41 -5.55 7.57 -9.96
CA PHE A 41 -5.86 6.95 -11.23
C PHE A 41 -4.64 6.43 -11.97
N THR A 42 -4.90 5.35 -12.72
CA THR A 42 -3.91 4.70 -13.56
C THR A 42 -4.55 4.24 -14.86
N ARG A 43 -3.73 4.10 -15.90
CA ARG A 43 -4.09 3.46 -17.16
C ARG A 43 -3.55 2.02 -17.25
N SER A 44 -2.84 1.55 -16.22
CA SER A 44 -2.33 0.18 -16.15
C SER A 44 -3.49 -0.80 -15.95
N ALA A 45 -3.69 -1.68 -16.93
CA ALA A 45 -4.73 -2.71 -16.88
C ALA A 45 -4.57 -3.61 -15.66
N ASP A 46 -3.34 -4.09 -15.38
CA ASP A 46 -3.06 -4.94 -14.22
C ASP A 46 -3.42 -4.26 -12.89
N ALA A 47 -3.09 -2.98 -12.72
CA ALA A 47 -3.42 -2.24 -11.51
C ALA A 47 -4.93 -1.98 -11.38
N LEU A 48 -5.63 -1.78 -12.49
CA LEU A 48 -7.08 -1.65 -12.51
C LEU A 48 -7.79 -2.98 -12.22
N ASP A 49 -7.26 -4.11 -12.70
CA ASP A 49 -7.80 -5.45 -12.39
C ASP A 49 -7.72 -5.75 -10.90
N VAL A 50 -6.56 -5.50 -10.28
CA VAL A 50 -6.38 -5.65 -8.83
C VAL A 50 -7.36 -4.74 -8.08
N ALA A 51 -7.42 -3.45 -8.43
CA ALA A 51 -8.35 -2.53 -7.79
C ALA A 51 -9.82 -2.93 -7.96
N ALA A 52 -10.22 -3.43 -9.13
CA ALA A 52 -11.59 -3.91 -9.36
C ALA A 52 -11.95 -5.10 -8.47
N ARG A 53 -11.02 -6.04 -8.29
CA ARG A 53 -11.22 -7.20 -7.40
C ARG A 53 -11.28 -6.78 -5.93
N GLU A 54 -10.37 -5.94 -5.48
CA GLU A 54 -10.37 -5.45 -4.09
C GLU A 54 -11.58 -4.55 -3.79
N ASN A 55 -12.07 -3.81 -4.79
CA ASN A 55 -13.26 -2.98 -4.68
C ASN A 55 -14.56 -3.77 -4.91
N ALA A 56 -14.55 -5.09 -5.14
CA ALA A 56 -15.76 -5.86 -5.45
C ALA A 56 -16.81 -5.82 -4.32
N SER A 57 -16.39 -5.51 -3.09
CA SER A 57 -17.26 -5.31 -1.92
C SER A 57 -17.60 -3.83 -1.65
N SER A 58 -17.17 -2.91 -2.51
CA SER A 58 -17.49 -1.49 -2.45
C SER A 58 -18.89 -1.24 -3.00
N GLU A 59 -19.64 -0.34 -2.36
CA GLU A 59 -20.92 0.15 -2.87
C GLU A 59 -20.72 1.21 -3.99
N ASN A 60 -19.54 1.85 -4.04
CA ASN A 60 -19.21 2.85 -5.06
C ASN A 60 -18.83 2.22 -6.40
N SER A 61 -19.39 2.77 -7.48
CA SER A 61 -18.99 2.47 -8.85
C SER A 61 -17.61 3.03 -9.21
N LEU A 62 -16.96 2.48 -10.24
CA LEU A 62 -15.69 3.01 -10.75
C LEU A 62 -15.77 4.47 -11.21
N PHE A 63 -16.94 4.93 -11.66
CA PHE A 63 -17.16 6.32 -12.07
C PHE A 63 -17.23 7.25 -10.85
N GLU A 64 -17.97 6.87 -9.81
CA GLU A 64 -17.99 7.64 -8.55
C GLU A 64 -16.63 7.66 -7.87
N LEU A 65 -15.88 6.55 -7.91
CA LEU A 65 -14.50 6.53 -7.44
C LEU A 65 -13.62 7.52 -8.22
N ARG A 66 -13.87 7.69 -9.53
CA ARG A 66 -13.24 8.73 -10.38
C ARG A 66 -13.50 10.13 -9.88
N ASP A 67 -14.76 10.46 -9.70
CA ASP A 67 -15.13 11.80 -9.24
C ASP A 67 -14.65 12.03 -7.81
N LEU A 68 -14.73 11.03 -6.92
CA LEU A 68 -14.21 11.14 -5.56
C LEU A 68 -12.71 11.38 -5.52
N VAL A 69 -11.90 10.62 -6.25
CA VAL A 69 -10.44 10.82 -6.23
C VAL A 69 -10.03 12.11 -6.96
N GLN A 70 -10.82 12.59 -7.93
CA GLN A 70 -10.59 13.91 -8.56
C GLN A 70 -11.04 15.08 -7.68
N THR A 71 -12.14 14.91 -6.93
CA THR A 71 -12.72 15.92 -6.03
C THR A 71 -12.00 15.97 -4.69
N ILE A 72 -11.45 14.83 -4.24
CA ILE A 72 -10.56 14.71 -3.07
C ILE A 72 -9.14 15.10 -3.53
N THR A 73 -8.97 16.37 -3.91
CA THR A 73 -7.67 17.04 -3.92
C THR A 73 -7.27 17.39 -2.50
N LEU A 74 -6.98 16.36 -1.69
CA LEU A 74 -5.89 16.46 -0.73
C LEU A 74 -4.58 16.23 -1.53
N HIS A 75 -4.19 17.22 -2.35
CA HIS A 75 -2.91 17.15 -3.09
C HIS A 75 -1.74 16.78 -2.15
N ASP A 76 -1.84 17.21 -0.88
CA ASP A 76 -0.81 16.98 0.14
C ASP A 76 -0.65 15.51 0.52
N LYS A 77 -1.74 14.72 0.59
CA LYS A 77 -1.65 13.33 1.06
C LYS A 77 -1.22 12.35 -0.02
N ILE A 78 -1.37 12.69 -1.30
CA ILE A 78 -0.95 11.80 -2.40
C ILE A 78 0.58 11.68 -2.43
N GLU A 79 1.31 12.79 -2.39
CA GLU A 79 2.78 12.74 -2.43
C GLU A 79 3.36 12.13 -1.15
N GLU A 80 2.80 12.43 0.02
CA GLU A 80 3.16 11.76 1.28
C GLU A 80 2.89 10.25 1.21
N SER A 81 1.73 9.82 0.69
CA SER A 81 1.38 8.40 0.52
C SER A 81 2.31 7.69 -0.47
N LYS A 82 2.73 8.38 -1.53
CA LYS A 82 3.69 7.87 -2.52
C LYS A 82 5.08 7.72 -1.92
N GLU A 83 5.54 8.67 -1.10
CA GLU A 83 6.81 8.52 -0.38
C GLU A 83 6.72 7.36 0.61
N PHE A 84 5.64 7.30 1.40
CA PHE A 84 5.39 6.21 2.34
C PHE A 84 5.39 4.84 1.64
N ALA A 85 4.63 4.71 0.54
CA ALA A 85 4.62 3.52 -0.31
C ALA A 85 6.03 3.16 -0.78
N SER A 86 6.87 4.14 -1.12
CA SER A 86 8.22 3.91 -1.63
C SER A 86 9.14 3.34 -0.56
N LYS A 87 9.02 3.79 0.70
CA LYS A 87 9.77 3.21 1.83
C LYS A 87 9.33 1.78 2.11
N VAL A 88 8.02 1.52 2.08
CA VAL A 88 7.44 0.17 2.27
C VAL A 88 7.86 -0.77 1.15
N GLN A 89 7.70 -0.38 -0.12
CA GLN A 89 8.13 -1.17 -1.29
C GLN A 89 9.60 -1.55 -1.20
N ARG A 90 10.47 -0.60 -0.83
CA ARG A 90 11.91 -0.86 -0.73
C ARG A 90 12.23 -1.89 0.37
N ALA A 91 11.59 -1.78 1.53
CA ALA A 91 11.79 -2.72 2.62
C ALA A 91 11.30 -4.13 2.26
N LEU A 92 10.13 -4.23 1.63
CA LEU A 92 9.59 -5.50 1.14
C LEU A 92 10.44 -6.12 0.03
N GLN A 93 10.97 -5.31 -0.88
CA GLN A 93 11.90 -5.78 -1.91
C GLN A 93 13.16 -6.42 -1.29
N THR A 94 13.73 -5.81 -0.24
CA THR A 94 14.85 -6.41 0.50
C THR A 94 14.47 -7.74 1.14
N PHE A 95 13.22 -7.89 1.58
CA PHE A 95 12.69 -9.16 2.06
C PHE A 95 12.58 -10.22 0.95
N GLU A 96 12.03 -9.86 -0.21
CA GLU A 96 11.75 -10.80 -1.32
C GLU A 96 13.01 -11.41 -1.94
N ILE A 97 14.09 -10.63 -2.06
CA ILE A 97 15.36 -11.08 -2.66
C ILE A 97 15.90 -12.34 -1.95
N ARG A 98 15.58 -12.52 -0.67
CA ARG A 98 15.97 -13.71 0.12
C ARG A 98 15.28 -15.00 -0.32
N TYR A 99 14.13 -14.90 -0.99
CA TYR A 99 13.35 -16.04 -1.47
C TYR A 99 13.42 -16.19 -2.98
N ASN A 100 13.65 -15.09 -3.71
CA ASN A 100 13.81 -15.10 -5.15
C ASN A 100 14.76 -13.99 -5.59
N VAL A 101 16.02 -14.35 -5.88
CA VAL A 101 17.06 -13.41 -6.31
C VAL A 101 16.73 -12.75 -7.65
N ALA A 102 15.87 -13.38 -8.46
CA ALA A 102 15.40 -12.82 -9.74
C ALA A 102 14.24 -11.82 -9.57
N THR A 103 13.70 -11.62 -8.36
CA THR A 103 12.65 -10.62 -8.11
C THR A 103 13.20 -9.22 -8.41
N LYS A 104 12.56 -8.54 -9.36
CA LYS A 104 12.86 -7.16 -9.70
C LYS A 104 12.01 -6.21 -8.89
N ASN A 105 12.57 -5.06 -8.52
CA ASN A 105 11.78 -3.97 -7.95
C ASN A 105 10.82 -3.42 -8.99
N ARG A 106 9.53 -3.59 -8.75
CA ARG A 106 8.44 -3.14 -9.65
C ARG A 106 8.02 -1.69 -9.38
N GLY A 107 8.66 -1.04 -8.39
CA GLY A 107 8.32 0.30 -7.95
C GLY A 107 6.97 0.36 -7.24
N VAL A 108 6.63 1.55 -6.77
CA VAL A 108 5.28 1.81 -6.25
C VAL A 108 4.29 1.94 -7.40
N LYS A 109 3.09 1.42 -7.18
CA LYS A 109 1.99 1.49 -8.12
C LYS A 109 0.92 2.44 -7.62
N LYS A 110 0.01 2.81 -8.51
CA LYS A 110 -1.13 3.66 -8.20
C LYS A 110 -2.40 3.07 -8.78
N ALA A 111 -3.48 3.06 -8.01
CA ALA A 111 -4.79 2.58 -8.47
C ALA A 111 -5.93 3.13 -7.57
N PRO A 112 -7.19 3.13 -8.05
CA PRO A 112 -8.32 3.71 -7.32
C PRO A 112 -8.89 2.72 -6.29
N PHE A 113 -8.13 2.39 -5.25
CA PHE A 113 -8.58 1.50 -4.18
C PHE A 113 -9.57 2.21 -3.25
N ALA A 114 -10.78 1.68 -3.14
CA ALA A 114 -11.85 2.23 -2.30
C ALA A 114 -11.46 2.24 -0.81
N VAL A 115 -10.66 1.27 -0.36
CA VAL A 115 -10.17 1.19 1.03
C VAL A 115 -9.21 2.31 1.42
N LEU A 116 -8.65 3.05 0.45
CA LEU A 116 -7.76 4.19 0.73
C LEU A 116 -8.51 5.53 0.67
N ILE A 117 -9.79 5.54 0.27
CA ILE A 117 -10.57 6.77 0.12
C ILE A 117 -10.94 7.33 1.48
N GLY A 118 -10.86 8.65 1.59
CA GLY A 118 -11.24 9.40 2.79
C GLY A 118 -10.20 9.34 3.92
N ALA A 119 -9.05 8.69 3.73
CA ALA A 119 -7.95 8.73 4.68
C ALA A 119 -7.39 10.16 4.81
N SER A 120 -7.35 10.71 6.02
CA SER A 120 -6.81 12.05 6.30
C SER A 120 -5.29 12.05 6.54
N MET A 121 -4.67 10.88 6.50
CA MET A 121 -3.25 10.62 6.68
C MET A 121 -2.66 9.90 5.46
N PRO A 122 -1.32 9.80 5.33
CA PRO A 122 -0.71 8.98 4.29
C PRO A 122 -1.22 7.55 4.33
N SER A 123 -1.68 7.04 3.19
CA SER A 123 -2.38 5.76 3.10
C SER A 123 -1.85 4.88 1.96
N VAL A 124 -1.63 3.61 2.27
CA VAL A 124 -0.99 2.63 1.38
C VAL A 124 -1.70 1.28 1.46
N LEU A 125 -1.79 0.59 0.32
CA LEU A 125 -2.17 -0.82 0.27
C LEU A 125 -0.94 -1.65 -0.14
N ALA A 126 -0.62 -2.68 0.64
CA ALA A 126 0.47 -3.62 0.35
C ALA A 126 -0.09 -5.00 0.03
N GLU A 127 0.14 -5.46 -1.20
CA GLU A 127 -0.07 -6.85 -1.63
C GLU A 127 1.18 -7.65 -1.28
N ILE A 128 1.12 -8.47 -0.24
CA ILE A 128 2.29 -9.16 0.35
C ILE A 128 2.65 -10.50 -0.32
N GLY A 129 1.98 -10.84 -1.43
CA GLY A 129 2.14 -12.08 -2.18
C GLY A 129 0.83 -12.47 -2.85
N PHE A 130 0.86 -13.51 -3.68
CA PHE A 130 -0.27 -14.04 -4.44
C PHE A 130 -0.71 -15.39 -3.89
N LEU A 131 -1.91 -15.47 -3.33
CA LEU A 131 -2.52 -16.73 -2.87
C LEU A 131 -2.80 -17.71 -4.01
N SER A 132 -2.94 -17.21 -5.25
CA SER A 132 -3.04 -18.04 -6.45
C SER A 132 -1.71 -18.73 -6.81
N ASN A 133 -0.59 -18.27 -6.25
CA ASN A 133 0.72 -18.86 -6.45
C ASN A 133 1.00 -19.89 -5.37
N ALA A 134 1.05 -21.16 -5.74
CA ALA A 134 1.21 -22.26 -4.78
C ALA A 134 2.47 -22.11 -3.90
N ARG A 135 3.56 -21.54 -4.42
CA ARG A 135 4.77 -21.32 -3.62
C ARG A 135 4.54 -20.24 -2.56
N GLU A 136 3.93 -19.12 -2.94
CA GLU A 136 3.68 -18.00 -2.04
C GLU A 136 2.60 -18.31 -1.02
N GLU A 137 1.55 -19.03 -1.42
CA GLU A 137 0.52 -19.54 -0.50
C GLU A 137 1.14 -20.40 0.61
N GLN A 138 2.04 -21.33 0.25
CA GLN A 138 2.74 -22.18 1.23
C GLN A 138 3.68 -21.36 2.13
N LEU A 139 4.35 -20.35 1.59
CA LEU A 139 5.15 -19.43 2.39
C LEU A 139 4.29 -18.62 3.37
N LEU A 140 3.15 -18.07 2.93
CA LEU A 140 2.24 -17.28 3.77
C LEU A 140 1.58 -18.10 4.87
N LYS A 141 1.41 -19.42 4.70
CA LYS A 141 0.96 -20.33 5.79
C LYS A 141 1.97 -20.46 6.92
N ARG A 142 3.26 -20.22 6.66
CA ARG A 142 4.32 -20.38 7.66
C ARG A 142 4.43 -19.18 8.61
N PRO A 143 4.37 -19.39 9.95
CA PRO A 143 4.48 -18.29 10.92
C PRO A 143 5.80 -17.52 10.84
N ASP A 144 6.93 -18.19 10.63
CA ASP A 144 8.26 -17.57 10.52
C ASP A 144 8.37 -16.64 9.30
N HIS A 145 7.73 -17.03 8.19
CA HIS A 145 7.67 -16.21 6.99
C HIS A 145 6.81 -14.95 7.22
N ARG A 146 5.61 -15.10 7.82
CA ARG A 146 4.75 -13.96 8.17
C ARG A 146 5.42 -13.00 9.15
N GLN A 147 6.16 -13.52 10.12
CA GLN A 147 6.92 -12.71 11.07
C GLN A 147 7.98 -11.85 10.36
N ARG A 148 8.79 -12.47 9.48
CA ARG A 148 9.80 -11.74 8.69
C ARG A 148 9.19 -10.72 7.74
N LEU A 149 8.01 -11.00 7.22
CA LEU A 149 7.25 -10.08 6.36
C LEU A 149 6.74 -8.88 7.18
N ALA A 150 6.19 -9.12 8.37
CA ALA A 150 5.77 -8.07 9.29
C ALA A 150 6.95 -7.19 9.71
N GLU A 151 8.13 -7.77 9.96
CA GLU A 151 9.37 -7.01 10.21
C GLU A 151 9.76 -6.13 9.02
N ALA A 152 9.59 -6.62 7.79
CA ALA A 152 9.87 -5.83 6.59
C ALA A 152 8.88 -4.66 6.43
N LEU A 153 7.58 -4.88 6.68
CA LEU A 153 6.58 -3.81 6.72
C LEU A 153 6.92 -2.78 7.80
N TYR A 154 7.24 -3.23 9.01
CA TYR A 154 7.67 -2.36 10.11
C TYR A 154 8.90 -1.53 9.74
N GLN A 155 9.91 -2.12 9.11
CA GLN A 155 11.08 -1.38 8.63
C GLN A 155 10.70 -0.29 7.62
N GLY A 156 9.75 -0.57 6.72
CA GLY A 156 9.21 0.41 5.77
C GLY A 156 8.53 1.59 6.48
N VAL A 157 7.64 1.28 7.43
CA VAL A 157 6.93 2.27 8.26
C VAL A 157 7.90 3.11 9.09
N SER A 158 8.83 2.47 9.79
CA SER A 158 9.84 3.14 10.63
C SER A 158 10.71 4.10 9.81
N ARG A 159 11.15 3.67 8.62
CA ARG A 159 11.95 4.52 7.72
C ARG A 159 11.19 5.74 7.20
N TYR A 160 9.88 5.63 7.01
CA TYR A 160 9.04 6.77 6.65
C TYR A 160 8.84 7.71 7.85
N ALA A 161 8.51 7.17 9.02
CA ALA A 161 8.37 7.98 10.23
C ALA A 161 9.64 8.79 10.55
N GLN A 162 10.83 8.19 10.36
CA GLN A 162 12.12 8.87 10.53
C GLN A 162 12.36 10.00 9.52
N SER A 163 11.88 9.89 8.27
CA SER A 163 12.06 10.97 7.29
C SER A 163 11.24 12.21 7.64
N LEU A 164 10.08 12.03 8.28
CA LEU A 164 9.26 13.13 8.82
C LEU A 164 9.96 13.85 9.98
N SER A 165 10.58 13.10 10.90
CA SER A 165 11.30 13.70 12.04
C SER A 165 12.47 14.59 11.60
N HIS A 166 13.24 14.16 10.59
CA HIS A 166 14.33 14.96 10.05
C HIS A 166 13.83 16.25 9.36
N PHE A 167 12.67 16.22 8.71
CA PHE A 167 12.05 17.40 8.12
C PHE A 167 11.66 18.44 9.18
N GLN A 168 11.09 17.99 10.31
CA GLN A 168 10.72 18.86 11.43
C GLN A 168 11.94 19.53 12.09
N VAL A 169 13.06 18.82 12.21
CA VAL A 169 14.32 19.38 12.74
C VAL A 169 14.92 20.41 11.78
N ALA A 170 14.94 20.12 10.48
CA ALA A 170 15.49 21.03 9.47
C ALA A 170 14.69 22.35 9.36
N GLN A 171 13.35 22.30 9.44
CA GLN A 171 12.50 23.50 9.45
C GLN A 171 12.72 24.38 10.68
N ARG A 172 12.91 23.78 11.88
CA ARG A 172 13.21 24.55 13.09
C ARG A 172 14.57 25.26 13.00
N ALA A 173 15.59 24.57 12.50
CA ALA A 173 16.94 25.13 12.36
C ALA A 173 17.08 26.20 11.26
N SER A 174 16.09 26.34 10.37
CA SER A 174 16.07 27.38 9.31
C SER A 174 15.13 28.55 9.63
N SER A 175 14.46 28.49 10.78
CA SER A 175 13.58 29.55 11.30
C SER A 175 14.23 30.34 12.45
N GLU A 176 15.45 29.96 12.84
CA GLU A 176 16.34 30.63 13.82
C GLU A 176 17.46 31.36 13.09
#